data_AF-A0AAJ1WD77-F1
#
_entry.id   AF-A0AAJ1WD77-F1
#
_cell.length_a   1.000
_cell.length_b   1.000
_cell.length_c   1.000
_cell.angle_alpha   90.00
_cell.angle_beta   90.00
_cell.angle_gamma   90.00
#
_symmetry.space_group_name_H-M   'P 1'
#
loop_
_entity.id
_entity.type
_entity.pdbx_description
1 polymer ?
#
loop_
_entity_poly.entity_id
_entity_poly.type
_entity_poly.pdbx_seq_one_letter_code
_entity_poly.pdbx_strand_id
1 'polypeptide(L)'
;MDILVRKIDSKIISEIDRRCQELTTKTSKKWSRNTYLKVLIENDFDQALRHYKKDQFDLLLEKFIDIQAKNTETLNEYVRTNNQLIETLIGGL
;
A
#
# COMPACT_ATOMS: atom_id res chain seq x y z
N MET A 1 14.69 25.58 -3.04
CA MET A 1 13.63 26.57 -2.74
C MET A 1 13.42 26.58 -1.24
N ASP A 2 13.45 27.75 -0.61
CA ASP A 2 13.33 27.87 0.84
C ASP A 2 11.87 28.16 1.21
N ILE A 3 11.29 27.35 2.09
CA ILE A 3 9.92 27.51 2.57
C ILE A 3 9.97 28.26 3.91
N LEU A 4 9.30 29.41 3.98
CA LEU A 4 9.12 30.18 5.20
C LEU A 4 7.70 30.01 5.72
N VAL A 5 7.58 29.29 6.83
CA VAL A 5 6.30 29.12 7.53
C VAL A 5 6.13 30.26 8.53
N ARG A 6 5.07 31.08 8.39
CA ARG A 6 4.81 32.26 9.22
C ARG A 6 3.35 32.30 9.66
N LYS A 7 3.07 33.11 10.70
CA LYS A 7 1.72 33.33 11.26
C LYS A 7 1.02 32.05 11.73
N ILE A 8 1.80 31.07 12.23
CA ILE A 8 1.26 29.89 12.89
C ILE A 8 0.75 30.28 14.28
N ASP A 9 -0.40 29.73 14.68
CA ASP A 9 -0.96 29.91 16.01
C ASP A 9 0.04 29.46 17.09
N SER A 10 0.20 30.27 18.14
CA SER A 10 1.18 30.00 19.20
C SER A 10 0.94 28.67 19.91
N LYS A 11 -0.32 28.22 20.04
CA LYS A 11 -0.67 26.91 20.62
C LYS A 11 -0.11 25.76 19.78
N ILE A 12 -0.13 25.90 18.46
CA ILE A 12 0.43 24.89 17.55
C ILE A 12 1.96 24.88 17.64
N ILE A 13 2.59 26.05 17.76
CA ILE A 13 4.04 26.15 17.99
C ILE A 13 4.42 25.44 19.30
N SER A 14 3.66 25.68 20.38
CA SER A 14 3.89 25.02 21.68
C SER A 14 3.71 23.51 21.61
N GLU A 15 2.73 23.01 20.87
CA GLU A 15 2.54 21.57 20.68
C GLU A 15 3.69 20.96 19.86
N ILE A 16 4.17 21.65 18.81
CA ILE A 16 5.36 21.24 18.06
C ILE A 16 6.58 21.15 18.98
N ASP A 17 6.77 22.15 19.85
CA ASP A 17 7.87 22.15 20.82
C ASP A 17 7.79 20.97 21.78
N ARG A 18 6.60 20.71 22.33
CA ARG A 18 6.33 19.59 23.23
C ARG A 18 6.69 18.26 22.55
N ARG A 19 6.25 18.06 21.30
CA ARG A 19 6.57 16.85 20.53
C ARG A 19 8.05 16.73 20.17
N CYS A 20 8.73 17.83 19.87
CA CYS A 20 10.18 17.83 19.66
C CYS A 20 10.93 17.39 20.92
N GLN A 21 10.49 17.84 22.10
CA GLN A 21 11.07 17.41 23.37
C GLN A 21 10.84 15.93 23.61
N GLU A 22 9.60 15.45 23.44
CA GLU A 22 9.29 14.02 23.58
C GLU A 22 10.12 13.13 22.64
N LEU A 23 10.24 13.52 21.37
CA LEU A 23 11.06 12.80 20.40
C LEU A 23 12.53 12.83 20.80
N THR A 24 13.02 13.96 21.31
CA THR A 24 14.41 14.08 21.78
C THR A 24 14.70 13.12 22.92
N THR A 25 13.78 13.04 23.89
CA THR A 25 13.89 12.12 25.02
C THR A 25 13.83 10.66 24.57
N LYS A 26 12.93 10.32 23.64
CA LYS A 26 12.72 8.93 23.19
C LYS A 26 13.82 8.42 22.27
N THR A 27 14.35 9.26 21.39
CA THR A 27 15.34 8.86 20.38
C THR A 27 16.78 9.22 20.76
N SER A 28 17.00 9.83 21.93
CA SER A 28 18.29 10.35 22.39
C SER A 28 19.00 11.27 21.38
N LYS A 29 18.24 11.92 20.51
CA LYS A 29 18.73 12.78 19.42
C LYS A 29 18.01 14.12 19.51
N LYS A 30 18.73 15.23 19.43
CA LYS A 30 18.10 16.56 19.47
C LYS A 30 17.18 16.77 18.27
N TRP A 31 15.89 16.99 18.54
CA TRP A 31 14.91 17.39 17.54
C TRP A 31 14.68 18.90 17.58
N SER A 32 14.83 19.55 16.42
CA SER A 32 14.47 20.94 16.21
C SER A 32 13.12 21.05 15.50
N ARG A 33 12.43 22.19 15.65
CA ARG A 33 11.20 22.47 14.90
C ARG A 33 11.38 22.25 13.39
N ASN A 34 12.52 22.69 12.84
CA ASN A 34 12.83 22.52 11.42
C ASN A 34 12.91 21.02 11.04
N THR A 35 13.65 20.24 11.81
CA THR A 35 13.76 18.79 11.60
C THR A 35 12.39 18.11 11.69
N TYR A 36 11.59 18.48 12.68
CA TYR A 36 10.23 17.95 12.87
C TYR A 36 9.32 18.29 11.68
N LEU A 37 9.32 19.55 11.24
CA LEU A 37 8.50 20.01 10.12
C LEU A 37 8.92 19.36 8.79
N LYS A 38 10.23 19.17 8.55
CA LYS A 38 10.71 18.43 7.36
C LYS A 38 10.13 17.02 7.31
N VAL A 39 10.21 16.29 8.41
CA VAL A 39 9.67 14.92 8.50
C VAL A 39 8.16 14.91 8.29
N LEU A 40 7.41 15.89 8.83
CA LEU A 40 5.97 15.98 8.59
C LEU A 40 5.65 16.20 7.11
N ILE A 41 6.36 17.15 6.46
CA ILE A 41 6.16 17.44 5.04
C ILE A 41 6.50 16.22 4.18
N GLU A 42 7.64 15.58 4.42
CA GLU A 42 8.08 14.39 3.68
C GLU A 42 7.11 13.21 3.87
N ASN A 43 6.66 12.97 5.10
CA ASN A 43 5.74 11.86 5.39
C ASN A 43 4.37 12.07 4.74
N ASP A 44 3.83 13.29 4.80
CA ASP A 44 2.55 13.65 4.17
C ASP A 44 2.62 13.53 2.65
N PHE A 45 3.72 13.98 2.04
CA PHE A 45 3.96 13.88 0.60
C PHE A 45 3.99 12.42 0.13
N ASP A 46 4.68 11.55 0.88
CA ASP A 46 4.71 10.14 0.57
C ASP A 46 3.38 9.43 0.88
N GLN A 47 2.58 9.93 1.82
CA GLN A 47 1.35 9.27 2.26
C GLN A 47 0.32 9.18 1.13
N ALA A 48 0.06 10.27 0.41
CA ALA A 48 -0.86 10.27 -0.73
C ALA A 48 -0.39 9.30 -1.84
N LEU A 49 0.92 9.29 -2.13
CA LEU A 49 1.49 8.41 -3.14
C LEU A 49 1.49 6.93 -2.72
N ARG A 50 1.69 6.65 -1.42
CA ARG A 50 1.60 5.30 -0.85
C ARG A 50 0.18 4.76 -0.88
N HIS A 51 -0.83 5.57 -0.54
CA HIS A 51 -2.23 5.18 -0.65
C HIS A 51 -2.59 4.83 -2.10
N TYR A 52 -2.26 5.71 -3.05
CA TYR A 52 -2.48 5.43 -4.47
C TYR A 52 -1.79 4.13 -4.93
N LYS A 53 -0.52 3.92 -4.58
CA LYS A 53 0.22 2.69 -4.94
C LYS A 53 -0.39 1.45 -4.31
N LYS A 54 -0.87 1.54 -3.07
CA LYS A 54 -1.56 0.44 -2.40
C LYS A 54 -2.86 0.09 -3.13
N ASP A 55 -3.68 1.08 -3.44
CA ASP A 55 -4.96 0.85 -4.13
C ASP A 55 -4.75 0.23 -5.52
N GLN A 56 -3.72 0.65 -6.26
CA GLN A 56 -3.37 0.04 -7.54
C GLN A 56 -2.87 -1.41 -7.39
N PHE A 57 -2.10 -1.70 -6.34
CA PHE A 57 -1.64 -3.05 -6.05
C PHE A 57 -2.79 -3.97 -5.66
N ASP A 58 -3.70 -3.50 -4.81
CA ASP A 58 -4.88 -4.25 -4.38
C ASP A 58 -5.80 -4.56 -5.59
N LEU A 59 -5.99 -3.59 -6.49
CA LEU A 59 -6.72 -3.81 -7.76
C LEU A 59 -6.05 -4.83 -8.68
N LEU A 60 -4.70 -4.82 -8.76
CA LEU A 60 -3.96 -5.81 -9.54
C LEU A 60 -4.07 -7.21 -8.94
N LEU A 61 -4.06 -7.33 -7.61
CA LEU A 61 -4.25 -8.60 -6.91
C LEU A 61 -5.65 -9.17 -7.16
N GLU A 62 -6.70 -8.34 -7.08
CA GLU A 62 -8.06 -8.76 -7.37
C GLU A 62 -8.19 -9.33 -8.79
N LYS A 63 -7.70 -8.59 -9.79
CA LYS A 63 -7.68 -9.06 -11.18
C LYS A 63 -6.88 -10.34 -11.37
N PHE A 64 -5.76 -10.48 -10.67
CA PHE A 64 -4.95 -11.69 -10.74
C PHE A 64 -5.70 -12.89 -10.17
N ILE A 65 -6.38 -12.72 -9.02
CA ILE A 65 -7.21 -13.76 -8.41
C ILE A 65 -8.33 -14.20 -9.37
N ASP A 66 -9.04 -13.24 -9.97
CA ASP A 66 -10.10 -13.52 -10.94
C ASP A 66 -9.61 -14.32 -12.14
N ILE A 67 -8.46 -13.94 -12.69
CA ILE A 67 -7.83 -14.65 -13.81
C ILE A 67 -7.44 -16.08 -13.39
N GLN A 68 -6.87 -16.27 -12.20
CA GLN A 68 -6.48 -17.61 -11.72
C GLN A 68 -7.70 -18.50 -11.46
N ALA A 69 -8.79 -17.95 -10.93
CA ALA A 69 -10.03 -18.67 -10.74
C ALA A 69 -10.58 -19.16 -12.10
N LYS A 70 -10.61 -18.27 -13.09
CA LYS A 70 -11.07 -18.61 -14.45
C LYS A 70 -10.17 -19.61 -15.16
N ASN A 71 -8.85 -19.51 -14.99
CA ASN A 71 -7.91 -20.49 -15.54
C ASN A 71 -8.10 -21.86 -14.91
N THR A 72 -8.32 -21.91 -13.59
CA THR A 72 -8.59 -23.17 -12.87
C THR A 72 -9.88 -23.82 -13.36
N GLU A 73 -10.94 -23.02 -13.53
CA GLU A 73 -12.20 -23.49 -14.12
C GLU A 73 -11.99 -24.06 -15.53
N THR A 74 -11.31 -23.30 -16.40
CA THR A 74 -11.03 -23.70 -17.78
C THR A 74 -10.21 -25.00 -17.85
N LEU A 75 -9.20 -25.14 -16.98
CA LEU A 75 -8.39 -26.36 -16.90
C LEU A 75 -9.22 -27.56 -16.41
N ASN A 76 -10.09 -27.37 -15.42
CA ASN A 76 -10.99 -28.41 -14.95
C ASN A 76 -11.96 -28.86 -16.05
N GLU A 77 -12.50 -27.93 -16.82
CA GLU A 77 -13.35 -28.25 -17.97
C GLU A 77 -12.59 -28.98 -19.07
N TYR A 78 -11.35 -28.58 -19.35
CA TYR A 78 -10.47 -29.26 -20.30
C TYR A 78 -10.19 -30.71 -19.86
N VAL A 79 -9.84 -30.92 -18.59
CA VAL A 79 -9.62 -32.26 -18.01
C VAL A 79 -10.90 -33.10 -18.10
N ARG A 80 -12.05 -32.54 -17.74
CA ARG A 80 -13.36 -33.23 -17.84
C ARG A 80 -13.65 -33.65 -19.28
N THR A 81 -13.48 -32.74 -20.23
CA THR A 81 -13.75 -33.00 -21.66
C THR A 81 -12.82 -34.08 -22.19
N ASN A 82 -11.53 -34.04 -21.82
CA ASN A 82 -10.58 -35.07 -22.22
C ASN A 82 -10.91 -36.44 -21.62
N ASN A 83 -11.32 -36.51 -20.35
CA ASN A 83 -11.74 -37.77 -19.74
C ASN A 83 -12.98 -38.33 -20.46
N GLN A 84 -13.97 -37.50 -20.79
CA GLN A 84 -15.15 -37.92 -21.56
C GLN A 84 -14.79 -38.41 -22.97
N LEU A 85 -13.85 -37.75 -23.65
CA LEU A 85 -13.35 -38.18 -24.94
C LEU A 85 -12.66 -39.55 -24.84
N ILE A 86 -11.79 -39.73 -23.84
CA ILE A 86 -11.11 -41.01 -23.59
C ILE A 86 -12.13 -42.11 -23.27
N GLU A 87 -13.10 -41.85 -22.40
CA GLU A 87 -14.19 -42.79 -22.09
C GLU A 87 -15.00 -43.17 -23.32
N THR A 88 -15.28 -42.22 -24.21
CA THR A 88 -16.00 -42.49 -25.48
C THR A 88 -15.15 -43.34 -26.43
N LEU A 89 -13.84 -43.08 -26.51
CA LEU A 89 -12.91 -43.82 -27.38
C LEU A 89 -12.61 -45.23 -26.86
N ILE A 90 -12.59 -45.44 -25.54
CA ILE A 90 -12.30 -46.74 -24.90
C ILE A 90 -13.59 -47.55 -24.67
N GLY A 91 -14.69 -46.89 -24.31
CA GLY A 91 -15.99 -47.51 -24.01
C GLY A 91 -16.90 -47.69 -25.23
N GLY A 92 -16.52 -47.17 -26.40
CA GLY A 92 -17.17 -47.43 -27.68
C GLY A 92 -16.77 -48.79 -28.26
N LEU A 93 -17.31 -49.87 -27.68
CA LEU A 93 -17.40 -51.21 -28.25
C LEU A 93 -18.86 -51.69 -28.20
#